data_AF-S0FCI5-F1
#
_entry.id   AF-S0FCI5-F1
#
_cell.length_a   1.000
_cell.length_b   1.000
_cell.length_c   1.000
_cell.angle_alpha   90.00
_cell.angle_beta   90.00
_cell.angle_gamma   90.00
#
_symmetry.space_group_name_H-M   'P 1'
#
loop_
_entity.id
_entity.type
_entity.pdbx_description
1 polymer ?
#
loop_
_entity_poly.entity_id
_entity_poly.type
_entity_poly.pdbx_seq_one_letter_code
_entity_poly.pdbx_strand_id
1 'polypeptide(L)'
;MLAQKKPLENIQRSQAINFVAEIFYDELQFILDRRLVDHTMVNCHGMNSRVKSRDVLSVSEQHIATANADKEYILLNLARNSIYHQLPELLFHPLVLSTPGMSNKEIVEAIRANEKQDKELIQFFAPFDTEFFKEKVRINNR
;
A
#
# COMPACT_ATOMS: atom_id res chain seq x y z
N MET A 1 22.85 1.06 -4.46
CA MET A 1 23.64 1.35 -5.70
C MET A 1 22.74 1.25 -6.93
N LEU A 2 22.93 2.09 -7.95
CA LEU A 2 22.07 2.36 -9.14
C LEU A 2 21.60 1.17 -10.03
N ALA A 3 21.86 -0.08 -9.68
CA ALA A 3 21.60 -1.23 -10.57
C ALA A 3 20.12 -1.67 -10.62
N GLN A 4 19.35 -1.48 -9.55
CA GLN A 4 17.98 -2.00 -9.42
C GLN A 4 16.89 -1.08 -10.01
N LYS A 5 17.23 0.18 -10.29
CA LYS A 5 16.28 1.17 -10.80
C LYS A 5 15.78 0.83 -12.22
N LYS A 6 16.66 0.28 -13.06
CA LYS A 6 16.34 -0.14 -14.44
C LYS A 6 15.30 -1.27 -14.51
N PRO A 7 15.44 -2.40 -13.79
CA PRO A 7 14.44 -3.46 -13.83
C PRO A 7 13.06 -3.04 -13.28
N LEU A 8 13.02 -2.18 -12.26
CA LEU A 8 11.76 -1.66 -11.72
C LEU A 8 11.02 -0.71 -12.68
N GLU A 9 11.73 0.22 -13.32
CA GLU A 9 11.12 1.08 -14.33
C GLU A 9 10.62 0.27 -15.55
N ASN A 10 11.33 -0.81 -15.90
CA ASN A 10 10.94 -1.70 -16.98
C ASN A 10 9.69 -2.52 -16.63
N ILE A 11 9.58 -3.07 -15.42
CA ILE A 11 8.40 -3.87 -15.03
C ILE A 11 7.16 -2.99 -14.83
N GLN A 12 7.34 -1.74 -14.38
CA GLN A 12 6.25 -0.77 -14.33
C GLN A 12 5.70 -0.38 -15.70
N ARG A 13 6.55 -0.39 -16.73
CA ARG A 13 6.20 -0.09 -18.12
C ARG A 13 5.77 -1.32 -18.92
N SER A 14 5.95 -2.52 -18.37
CA SER A 14 5.56 -3.77 -19.04
C SER A 14 4.05 -4.03 -18.90
N GLN A 15 3.55 -5.11 -19.50
CA GLN A 15 2.17 -5.54 -19.26
C GLN A 15 1.95 -6.18 -17.89
N ALA A 16 3.02 -6.54 -17.17
CA ALA A 16 2.95 -7.27 -15.90
C ALA A 16 2.19 -6.48 -14.82
N ILE A 17 2.27 -5.16 -14.85
CA ILE A 17 1.55 -4.26 -13.94
C ILE A 17 0.02 -4.26 -14.13
N ASN A 18 -0.50 -4.95 -15.16
CA ASN A 18 -1.94 -5.22 -15.30
C ASN A 18 -2.34 -6.55 -14.66
N PHE A 19 -1.37 -7.35 -14.19
CA PHE A 19 -1.66 -8.57 -13.45
C PHE A 19 -2.17 -8.26 -12.05
N VAL A 20 -2.79 -9.28 -11.48
CA VAL A 20 -3.12 -9.35 -10.06
C VAL A 20 -1.82 -9.24 -9.24
N ALA A 21 -1.88 -8.57 -8.09
CA ALA A 21 -0.72 -8.21 -7.28
C ALA A 21 0.17 -9.41 -6.92
N GLU A 22 -0.43 -10.57 -6.62
CA GLU A 22 0.31 -11.81 -6.33
C GLU A 22 1.17 -12.26 -7.52
N ILE A 23 0.59 -12.33 -8.72
CA ILE A 23 1.29 -12.72 -9.96
C ILE A 23 2.36 -11.69 -10.33
N PHE A 24 2.03 -10.40 -10.21
CA PHE A 24 3.00 -9.34 -10.44
C PHE A 24 4.20 -9.45 -9.49
N TYR A 25 3.96 -9.78 -8.22
CA TYR A 25 5.01 -9.95 -7.23
C TYR A 25 5.90 -11.17 -7.54
N ASP A 26 5.33 -12.27 -8.02
CA ASP A 26 6.10 -13.44 -8.46
C ASP A 26 6.97 -13.13 -9.69
N GLU A 27 6.43 -12.43 -10.69
CA GLU A 27 7.19 -11.94 -11.85
C GLU A 27 8.32 -10.99 -11.43
N LEU A 28 8.06 -10.12 -10.46
CA LEU A 28 9.05 -9.19 -9.94
C LEU A 28 10.19 -9.94 -9.21
N GLN A 29 9.89 -10.98 -8.44
CA GLN A 29 10.90 -11.85 -7.85
C GLN A 29 11.72 -12.60 -8.92
N PHE A 30 11.06 -13.06 -9.98
CA PHE A 30 11.72 -13.75 -11.10
C PHE A 30 12.70 -12.84 -11.83
N ILE A 31 12.27 -11.61 -12.18
CA ILE A 31 13.12 -10.63 -12.89
C ILE A 31 14.31 -10.19 -12.04
N LEU A 32 14.13 -10.08 -10.72
CA LEU A 32 15.17 -9.67 -9.79
C LEU A 32 16.05 -10.82 -9.30
N ASP A 33 15.73 -12.07 -9.68
CA ASP A 33 16.41 -13.30 -9.30
C ASP A 33 16.72 -13.40 -7.79
N ARG A 34 15.79 -12.91 -6.95
CA ARG A 34 15.95 -12.89 -5.49
C ARG A 34 14.62 -13.03 -4.77
N ARG A 35 14.66 -13.67 -3.59
CA ARG A 35 13.52 -13.71 -2.67
C ARG A 35 13.38 -12.38 -1.96
N LEU A 36 12.24 -11.72 -2.17
CA LEU A 36 11.97 -10.38 -1.65
C LEU A 36 11.10 -10.39 -0.38
N VAL A 37 10.86 -11.58 0.18
CA VAL A 37 9.92 -11.80 1.28
C VAL A 37 10.26 -10.91 2.49
N ASP A 38 11.54 -10.75 2.83
CA ASP A 38 11.95 -9.95 4.00
C ASP A 38 12.15 -8.45 3.68
N HIS A 39 12.09 -8.09 2.39
CA HIS A 39 12.39 -6.74 1.89
C HIS A 39 11.20 -6.09 1.17
N THR A 40 9.99 -6.63 1.33
CA THR A 40 8.78 -6.07 0.70
C THR A 40 7.89 -5.44 1.74
N MET A 41 7.42 -4.22 1.44
CA MET A 41 6.36 -3.52 2.16
C MET A 41 5.19 -3.27 1.20
N VAL A 42 3.97 -3.47 1.68
CA VAL A 42 2.75 -3.25 0.90
C VAL A 42 2.01 -2.06 1.46
N ASN A 43 1.70 -1.10 0.60
CA ASN A 43 0.85 0.04 0.91
C ASN A 43 -0.47 -0.09 0.16
N CYS A 44 -1.54 -0.25 0.91
CA CYS A 44 -2.90 -0.33 0.41
C CYS A 44 -3.53 1.07 0.38
N HIS A 45 -3.88 1.55 -0.81
CA HIS A 45 -4.47 2.89 -1.00
C HIS A 45 -6.00 2.89 -0.99
N GLY A 46 -6.63 1.76 -0.66
CA GLY A 46 -8.09 1.62 -0.71
C GLY A 46 -8.60 1.36 -2.12
N MET A 47 -9.87 0.92 -2.20
CA MET A 47 -10.53 0.59 -3.45
C MET A 47 -10.58 1.81 -4.38
N ASN A 48 -10.03 1.65 -5.59
CA ASN A 48 -10.17 2.66 -6.61
C ASN A 48 -11.63 2.64 -7.12
N SER A 49 -12.26 3.81 -7.23
CA SER A 49 -13.68 3.96 -7.58
C SER A 49 -14.04 3.43 -8.98
N ARG A 50 -13.04 3.03 -9.80
CA ARG A 50 -13.23 2.51 -11.15
C ARG A 50 -13.19 0.99 -11.19
N VAL A 51 -14.22 0.40 -11.81
CA VAL A 51 -14.46 -1.05 -11.98
C VAL A 51 -13.34 -1.81 -12.74
N LYS A 52 -12.50 -1.12 -13.52
CA LYS A 52 -11.34 -1.70 -14.23
C LYS A 52 -10.00 -1.16 -13.73
N SER A 53 -9.94 -0.79 -12.46
CA SER A 53 -8.72 -0.28 -11.85
C SER A 53 -7.67 -1.38 -11.74
N ARG A 54 -6.41 -0.99 -11.96
CA ARG A 54 -5.27 -1.89 -11.86
C ARG A 54 -5.04 -2.22 -10.39
N ASP A 55 -4.71 -3.47 -10.14
CA ASP A 55 -4.46 -3.97 -8.79
C ASP A 55 -3.14 -3.40 -8.23
N VAL A 56 -2.09 -3.40 -9.06
CA VAL A 56 -0.81 -2.75 -8.76
C VAL A 56 -0.81 -1.33 -9.31
N LEU A 57 -0.66 -0.35 -8.42
CA LEU A 57 -0.57 1.07 -8.77
C LEU A 57 0.85 1.43 -9.18
N SER A 58 1.83 1.07 -8.34
CA SER A 58 3.24 1.34 -8.58
C SER A 58 4.15 0.52 -7.68
N VAL A 59 5.43 0.46 -8.05
CA VAL A 59 6.49 -0.14 -7.25
C VAL A 59 7.61 0.86 -7.04
N SER A 60 7.96 1.18 -5.80
CA SER A 60 9.06 2.10 -5.51
C SER A 60 10.10 1.45 -4.61
N GLU A 61 11.33 1.91 -4.67
CA GLU A 61 12.36 1.55 -3.70
C GLU A 61 12.36 2.57 -2.57
N GLN A 62 12.34 2.07 -1.33
CA GLN A 62 12.50 2.86 -0.13
C GLN A 62 13.74 2.40 0.61
N HIS A 63 14.72 3.29 0.74
CA HIS A 63 15.92 3.08 1.53
C HIS A 63 15.64 3.51 2.96
N ILE A 64 15.67 2.57 3.91
CA ILE A 64 15.59 2.89 5.33
C ILE A 64 17.02 2.79 5.88
N ALA A 65 17.67 3.95 5.99
CA ALA A 65 18.95 4.08 6.68
C ALA A 65 18.71 3.86 8.18
N THR A 66 18.91 2.64 8.64
CA THR A 66 18.88 2.34 10.08
C THR A 66 20.31 2.45 10.60
N ALA A 67 20.49 2.81 11.88
CA ALA A 67 21.79 3.08 12.51
C ALA A 67 22.89 2.02 12.26
N ASN A 68 22.51 0.78 11.92
CA ASN A 68 23.42 -0.35 11.73
C ASN A 68 23.38 -0.99 10.32
N ALA A 69 22.52 -0.55 9.40
CA ALA A 69 22.48 -1.05 8.01
C ALA A 69 21.59 -0.18 7.11
N ASP A 70 22.03 0.05 5.86
CA ASP A 70 21.15 0.53 4.78
C ASP A 70 20.35 -0.68 4.27
N LYS A 71 19.05 -0.72 4.62
CA LYS A 71 18.15 -1.77 4.15
C LYS A 71 17.31 -1.21 3.00
N GLU A 72 17.45 -1.82 1.83
CA GLU A 72 16.61 -1.57 0.67
C GLU A 72 15.28 -2.32 0.85
N TYR A 73 14.16 -1.59 0.83
CA TYR A 73 12.82 -2.17 0.79
C TYR A 73 12.15 -1.84 -0.54
N ILE A 74 11.42 -2.81 -1.08
CA ILE A 74 10.52 -2.62 -2.22
C ILE A 74 9.14 -2.31 -1.67
N LEU A 75 8.66 -1.13 -1.99
CA LEU A 75 7.33 -0.66 -1.65
C LEU A 75 6.37 -0.96 -2.81
N LEU A 76 5.41 -1.83 -2.55
CA LEU A 76 4.35 -2.20 -3.49
C LEU A 76 3.08 -1.41 -3.15
N ASN A 77 2.71 -0.47 -4.01
CA ASN A 77 1.48 0.30 -3.86
C ASN A 77 0.34 -0.43 -4.56
N LEU A 78 -0.68 -0.83 -3.81
CA LEU A 78 -1.82 -1.59 -4.28
C LEU A 78 -3.11 -0.78 -4.18
N ALA A 79 -4.00 -0.96 -5.15
CA ALA A 79 -5.36 -0.42 -5.16
C ALA A 79 -6.35 -1.29 -4.36
N ARG A 80 -5.87 -1.86 -3.25
CA ARG A 80 -6.62 -2.79 -2.40
C ARG A 80 -6.99 -2.13 -1.09
N ASN A 81 -8.05 -2.66 -0.49
CA ASN A 81 -8.44 -2.31 0.88
C ASN A 81 -7.41 -2.87 1.86
N SER A 82 -6.77 -1.98 2.62
CA SER A 82 -6.07 -2.34 3.87
C SER A 82 -7.04 -3.02 4.84
N ILE A 83 -6.53 -3.80 5.78
CA ILE A 83 -7.25 -4.27 6.97
C ILE A 83 -8.00 -3.13 7.63
N TYR A 84 -7.42 -1.92 7.66
CA TYR A 84 -8.07 -0.71 8.16
C TYR A 84 -9.48 -0.50 7.57
N HIS A 85 -9.61 -0.62 6.25
CA HIS A 85 -10.88 -0.39 5.55
C HIS A 85 -11.93 -1.49 5.81
N GLN A 86 -11.53 -2.62 6.40
CA GLN A 86 -12.43 -3.70 6.79
C GLN A 86 -12.92 -3.54 8.24
N LEU A 87 -12.28 -2.66 9.02
CA LEU A 87 -12.65 -2.41 10.39
C LEU A 87 -13.82 -1.42 10.46
N PRO A 88 -14.71 -1.56 11.47
CA PRO A 88 -15.79 -0.62 11.68
C PRO A 88 -15.27 0.81 11.89
N GLU A 89 -15.84 1.76 11.16
CA GLU A 89 -15.50 3.20 11.22
C GLU A 89 -15.60 3.77 12.65
N LEU A 90 -16.55 3.24 13.44
CA LEU A 90 -16.75 3.57 14.86
C LEU A 90 -15.49 3.40 15.73
N LEU A 91 -14.55 2.53 15.36
CA LEU A 91 -13.34 2.32 16.13
C LEU A 91 -12.35 3.49 16.01
N PHE A 92 -12.47 4.30 14.96
CA PHE A 92 -11.47 5.30 14.59
C PHE A 92 -12.05 6.71 14.39
N HIS A 93 -13.35 6.82 14.11
CA HIS A 93 -14.01 8.10 13.88
C HIS A 93 -15.13 8.36 14.89
N PRO A 94 -15.33 9.62 15.29
CA PRO A 94 -16.46 9.98 16.15
C PRO A 94 -17.79 9.78 15.40
N LEU A 95 -18.80 9.26 16.10
CA LEU A 95 -20.15 9.00 15.59
C LEU A 95 -20.86 10.24 15.01
N VAL A 96 -20.39 11.44 15.34
CA VAL A 96 -21.01 12.70 14.95
C VAL A 96 -19.91 13.68 14.50
N LEU A 97 -19.79 13.88 13.19
CA LEU A 97 -18.92 14.87 12.56
C LEU A 97 -19.43 16.31 12.67
N SER A 98 -20.68 16.49 13.12
CA SER A 98 -21.40 17.76 13.02
C SER A 98 -22.18 18.03 14.30
N THR A 99 -21.68 18.93 15.14
CA THR A 99 -22.54 19.60 16.12
C THR A 99 -23.46 20.58 15.38
N PRO A 100 -24.77 20.68 15.74
CA PRO A 100 -25.68 21.63 15.11
C PRO A 100 -25.15 23.06 15.31
N GLY A 101 -24.66 23.71 14.25
CA GLY A 101 -24.08 25.07 14.29
C GLY A 101 -22.73 25.26 13.62
N MET A 102 -22.07 24.19 13.11
CA MET A 102 -20.79 24.32 12.43
C MET A 102 -20.88 25.07 11.08
N SER A 103 -19.91 25.95 10.83
CA SER A 103 -19.74 26.68 9.57
C SER A 103 -19.19 25.78 8.47
N ASN A 104 -19.45 26.10 7.19
CA ASN A 104 -18.85 25.40 6.03
C ASN A 104 -17.32 25.31 6.12
N LYS A 105 -16.66 26.29 6.75
CA LYS A 105 -15.20 26.25 6.97
C LYS A 105 -14.80 25.16 7.96
N GLU A 106 -15.52 25.02 9.06
CA GLU A 106 -15.27 24.02 10.10
C GLU A 106 -15.54 22.60 9.59
N ILE A 107 -16.55 22.43 8.73
CA ILE A 107 -16.83 21.14 8.05
C ILE A 107 -15.65 20.73 7.17
N VAL A 108 -15.11 21.65 6.36
CA VAL A 108 -13.95 21.35 5.49
C VAL A 108 -12.70 21.02 6.32
N GLU A 109 -12.50 21.71 7.44
CA GLU A 109 -11.40 21.41 8.36
C GLU A 109 -11.54 20.04 9.03
N ALA A 110 -12.75 19.67 9.47
CA ALA A 110 -13.03 18.36 10.03
C ALA A 110 -12.80 17.23 9.01
N ILE A 111 -13.23 17.41 7.76
CA ILE A 111 -12.96 16.46 6.67
C ILE A 111 -11.45 16.29 6.46
N ARG A 112 -10.71 17.40 6.39
CA ARG A 112 -9.25 17.36 6.20
C ARG A 112 -8.53 16.71 7.39
N ALA A 113 -9.01 16.92 8.61
CA ALA A 113 -8.46 16.29 9.81
C ALA A 113 -8.68 14.78 9.77
N ASN A 114 -9.89 14.33 9.42
CA ASN A 114 -10.20 12.91 9.25
C ASN A 114 -9.33 12.26 8.16
N GLU A 115 -9.22 12.87 6.98
CA GLU A 115 -8.38 12.35 5.89
C GLU A 115 -6.91 12.19 6.29
N LYS A 116 -6.41 13.07 7.18
CA LYS A 116 -5.06 12.97 7.71
C LYS A 116 -4.94 11.78 8.67
N GLN A 117 -5.90 11.63 9.57
CA GLN A 117 -5.96 10.50 10.50
C GLN A 117 -6.06 9.17 9.75
N ASP A 118 -6.87 9.10 8.69
CA ASP A 118 -6.99 7.91 7.83
C ASP A 118 -5.64 7.49 7.25
N LYS A 119 -4.86 8.45 6.74
CA LYS A 119 -3.52 8.16 6.19
C LYS A 119 -2.58 7.63 7.25
N GLU A 120 -2.60 8.20 8.46
CA GLU A 120 -1.78 7.76 9.59
C GLU A 120 -2.18 6.34 10.04
N LEU A 121 -3.49 6.06 10.09
CA LEU A 121 -4.01 4.73 10.44
C LEU A 121 -3.68 3.69 9.38
N ILE A 122 -3.87 3.99 8.09
CA ILE A 122 -3.46 3.10 7.00
C ILE A 122 -1.96 2.80 7.08
N GLN A 123 -1.13 3.81 7.35
CA GLN A 123 0.31 3.61 7.51
C GLN A 123 0.64 2.75 8.75
N PHE A 124 -0.12 2.90 9.84
CA PHE A 124 0.00 2.05 11.02
C PHE A 124 -0.34 0.59 10.72
N PHE A 125 -1.35 0.32 9.88
CA PHE A 125 -1.75 -1.03 9.48
C PHE A 125 -0.91 -1.65 8.36
N ALA A 126 -0.09 -0.86 7.65
CA ALA A 126 0.74 -1.33 6.54
C ALA A 126 1.64 -2.55 6.87
N PRO A 127 2.27 -2.68 8.06
CA PRO A 127 3.01 -3.88 8.43
C PRO A 127 2.14 -5.13 8.48
N PHE A 128 0.89 -5.02 8.97
CA PHE A 128 -0.05 -6.14 8.98
C PHE A 128 -0.48 -6.51 7.57
N ASP A 129 -0.85 -5.51 6.76
CA ASP A 129 -1.22 -5.72 5.34
C ASP A 129 -0.09 -6.42 4.57
N THR A 130 1.15 -6.05 4.85
CA THR A 130 2.35 -6.66 4.27
C THR A 130 2.45 -8.14 4.61
N GLU A 131 2.28 -8.52 5.87
CA GLU A 131 2.32 -9.93 6.27
C GLU A 131 1.15 -10.74 5.69
N PHE A 132 -0.06 -10.17 5.68
CA PHE A 132 -1.22 -10.79 5.03
C PHE A 132 -1.01 -11.00 3.53
N PHE A 133 -0.38 -10.05 2.85
CA PHE A 133 -0.05 -10.17 1.44
C PHE A 133 0.98 -11.28 1.19
N LYS A 134 2.05 -11.34 1.99
CA LYS A 134 3.05 -12.43 1.90
C LYS A 134 2.40 -13.81 2.07
N GLU A 135 1.47 -13.92 3.00
CA GLU A 135 0.72 -15.16 3.22
C GLU A 135 -0.12 -15.53 1.99
N LYS A 136 -0.82 -14.57 1.39
CA LYS A 136 -1.59 -14.79 0.16
C LYS A 136 -0.72 -15.27 -1.00
N VAL A 137 0.43 -14.64 -1.21
CA VAL A 137 1.41 -15.06 -2.22
C VAL A 137 1.89 -16.49 -1.95
N ARG A 138 2.15 -16.83 -0.69
CA ARG A 138 2.58 -18.19 -0.31
C ARG A 138 1.52 -19.25 -0.61
N ILE A 139 0.24 -18.93 -0.39
CA ILE A 139 -0.89 -19.82 -0.69
C ILE A 139 -1.08 -19.95 -2.21
N ASN A 140 -0.96 -18.86 -2.97
CA ASN A 140 -1.13 -18.86 -4.42
C ASN A 140 -0.05 -19.71 -5.14
N ASN A 141 1.14 -19.83 -4.55
CA ASN A 141 2.26 -20.60 -5.09
C ASN A 141 2.27 -22.08 -4.66
N ARG A 142 1.20 -22.58 -4.02
CA ARG A 142 1.00 -24.01 -3.70
C ARG A 142 0.13 -24.70 -4.74
#